data_AF-G3GWL9-F1
#
_entry.id   AF-G3GWL9-F1
#
_cell.length_a   1.000
_cell.length_b   1.000
_cell.length_c   1.000
_cell.angle_alpha   90.00
_cell.angle_beta   90.00
_cell.angle_gamma   90.00
#
_symmetry.space_group_name_H-M   'P 1'
#
loop_
_entity.id
_entity.type
_entity.pdbx_description
1 polymer ?
#
loop_
_entity_poly.entity_id
_entity_poly.type
_entity_poly.pdbx_seq_one_letter_code
_entity_poly.pdbx_strand_id
1 'polypeptide(L)'
;MEGNAKPPVPSKSEAHLYFELRLTLILGILVGNSHIWPTESVEVWDWELSRTADRKIIGIFQNATSQPVFRFDLCDFFDNNELMAEWGSDSPVHPGCGTKMKEIFFWSSTFYVCPADGPAHCHKCKRDYHCSTPGCETESDQGGHKDPFISIQRVYPSRDCKPRTCNPFTLTIMAWNELSSKYWLAGRTWGFVLKFKNYGNSPGVEFTIQRRVSSHLAQLVGPIRYWLHQLGVRMSPFSVLPSQTTPPKVVNRSTVKIKGLL
;
A
#
# COMPACT_ATOMS: atom_id res chain seq x y z
N MET A 1 -27.86 28.29 68.92
CA MET A 1 -26.70 28.01 69.81
C MET A 1 -26.01 26.77 69.25
N GLU A 2 -25.06 26.96 68.36
CA GLU A 2 -24.24 25.86 67.82
C GLU A 2 -22.94 25.79 68.62
N GLY A 3 -22.76 24.68 69.34
CA GLY A 3 -21.55 24.40 70.09
C GLY A 3 -20.47 23.88 69.15
N ASN A 4 -19.45 24.70 68.88
CA ASN A 4 -18.25 24.28 68.17
C ASN A 4 -17.44 23.30 69.03
N ALA A 5 -17.62 22.00 68.79
CA ALA A 5 -16.80 20.95 69.37
C ALA A 5 -15.43 20.92 68.68
N LYS A 6 -14.38 21.25 69.41
CA LYS A 6 -12.99 21.20 68.95
C LYS A 6 -12.59 19.72 68.80
N PRO A 7 -12.06 19.29 67.64
CA PRO A 7 -11.68 17.90 67.44
C PRO A 7 -10.55 17.50 68.41
N PRO A 8 -10.58 16.25 68.93
CA PRO A 8 -9.58 15.78 69.88
C PRO A 8 -8.19 15.77 69.23
N VAL A 9 -7.21 16.26 69.99
CA VAL A 9 -5.80 16.25 69.58
C VAL A 9 -5.31 14.80 69.68
N PRO A 10 -4.85 14.18 68.59
CA PRO A 10 -4.38 12.80 68.61
C PRO A 10 -3.16 12.67 69.54
N SER A 11 -3.10 11.56 70.25
CA SER A 11 -1.99 11.26 71.16
C SER A 11 -0.68 11.08 70.36
N LYS A 12 0.47 11.39 70.97
CA LYS A 12 1.79 11.28 70.31
C LYS A 12 2.06 9.88 69.73
N SER A 13 1.45 8.83 70.27
CA SER A 13 1.55 7.46 69.76
C SER A 13 0.75 7.20 68.49
N GLU A 14 -0.41 7.85 68.31
CA GLU A 14 -1.23 7.70 67.10
C GLU A 14 -0.63 8.45 65.91
N ALA A 15 0.02 9.59 66.16
CA ALA A 15 0.71 10.35 65.12
C ALA A 15 1.87 9.56 64.46
N HIS A 16 2.58 8.74 65.24
CA HIS A 16 3.66 7.89 64.73
C HIS A 16 3.14 6.77 63.83
N LEU A 17 2.03 6.12 64.21
CA LEU A 17 1.45 5.03 63.42
C LEU A 17 0.92 5.54 62.06
N TYR A 18 0.31 6.73 62.03
CA TYR A 18 -0.15 7.35 60.79
C TYR A 18 0.99 7.76 59.85
N PHE A 19 2.15 8.15 60.39
CA PHE A 19 3.31 8.52 59.59
C PHE A 19 3.95 7.31 58.90
N GLU A 20 4.16 6.22 59.64
CA GLU A 20 4.71 4.96 59.11
C GLU A 20 3.79 4.33 58.04
N LEU A 21 2.47 4.38 58.24
CA LEU A 21 1.50 3.82 57.29
C LEU A 21 1.47 4.62 55.98
N ARG A 22 1.59 5.96 56.04
CA ARG A 22 1.68 6.81 54.85
C ARG A 22 3.01 6.65 54.12
N LEU A 23 4.11 6.51 54.84
CA LEU A 23 5.43 6.33 54.23
C LEU A 23 5.52 5.00 53.48
N THR A 24 4.98 3.92 54.06
CA THR A 24 4.93 2.60 53.41
C THR A 24 4.02 2.60 52.17
N LEU A 25 2.88 3.30 52.23
CA LEU A 25 1.98 3.42 51.07
C LEU A 25 2.60 4.22 49.91
N ILE A 26 3.32 5.31 50.23
CA ILE A 26 4.01 6.14 49.22
C ILE A 26 5.17 5.36 48.59
N LEU A 27 5.95 4.63 49.39
CA LEU A 27 7.04 3.79 48.88
C LEU A 27 6.53 2.61 48.05
N GLY A 28 5.41 1.99 48.43
CA GLY A 28 4.76 0.93 47.64
C GLY A 28 4.28 1.40 46.26
N ILE A 29 3.79 2.64 46.15
CA ILE A 29 3.37 3.24 44.87
C ILE A 29 4.58 3.62 44.01
N LEU A 30 5.69 4.03 44.62
CA LEU A 30 6.90 4.41 43.89
C LEU A 30 7.70 3.19 43.38
N VAL A 31 7.73 2.08 44.12
CA VAL A 31 8.42 0.85 43.70
C VAL A 31 7.55 -0.04 42.80
N GLY A 32 6.21 0.03 42.93
CA GLY A 32 5.27 -0.73 42.11
C GLY A 32 5.16 -0.28 40.65
N ASN A 33 5.72 0.87 40.27
CA ASN A 33 5.65 1.41 38.91
C ASN A 33 6.92 1.18 38.05
N SER A 34 7.94 0.51 38.58
CA SER A 34 9.27 0.46 37.95
C SER A 34 9.46 -0.62 36.87
N HIS A 35 8.47 -1.46 36.58
CA HIS A 35 8.66 -2.60 35.66
C HIS A 35 7.55 -2.82 34.63
N ILE A 36 6.82 -1.77 34.25
CA ILE A 36 6.18 -1.78 32.92
C ILE A 36 7.28 -1.33 31.96
N TRP A 37 8.14 -2.28 31.58
CA TRP A 37 8.94 -2.11 30.38
C TRP A 37 7.95 -1.77 29.27
N PRO A 38 8.12 -0.67 28.53
CA PRO A 38 7.31 -0.45 27.35
C PRO A 38 7.54 -1.67 26.48
N THR A 39 6.54 -2.54 26.39
CA THR A 39 6.49 -3.55 25.35
C THR A 39 6.47 -2.74 24.07
N GLU A 40 7.63 -2.64 23.44
CA GLU A 40 7.80 -2.03 22.13
C GLU A 40 6.73 -2.70 21.27
N SER A 41 5.69 -1.94 20.93
CA SER A 41 4.60 -2.47 20.14
C SER A 41 5.22 -2.83 18.81
N VAL A 42 5.35 -4.12 18.54
CA VAL A 42 5.82 -4.61 17.25
C VAL A 42 4.76 -4.16 16.25
N GLU A 43 5.02 -3.06 15.57
CA GLU A 43 4.13 -2.54 14.55
C GLU A 43 4.13 -3.55 13.40
N VAL A 44 3.00 -4.23 13.25
CA VAL A 44 2.77 -5.17 12.16
C VAL A 44 2.27 -4.37 10.96
N TRP A 45 2.96 -4.50 9.83
CA TRP A 45 2.70 -3.73 8.61
C TRP A 45 2.10 -4.59 7.51
N ASP A 46 1.13 -4.04 6.81
CA ASP A 46 0.65 -4.57 5.53
C ASP A 46 1.29 -3.78 4.39
N TRP A 47 1.57 -4.46 3.28
CA TRP A 47 2.05 -3.84 2.05
C TRP A 47 1.02 -3.98 0.96
N GLU A 48 0.77 -2.89 0.24
CA GLU A 48 -0.20 -2.81 -0.83
C GLU A 48 0.49 -2.45 -2.14
N LEU A 49 0.22 -3.25 -3.17
CA LEU A 49 0.52 -2.92 -4.56
C LEU A 49 -0.80 -2.53 -5.24
N SER A 50 -0.86 -1.34 -5.81
CA SER A 50 -2.06 -0.80 -6.44
C SER A 50 -1.75 -0.16 -7.78
N ARG A 51 -2.74 -0.11 -8.67
CA ARG A 51 -2.69 0.72 -9.87
C ARG A 51 -2.95 2.18 -9.50
N THR A 52 -2.10 3.09 -9.97
CA THR A 52 -2.15 4.50 -9.55
C THR A 52 -3.38 5.22 -10.09
N ALA A 53 -3.76 4.95 -11.35
CA ALA A 53 -4.83 5.66 -12.05
C ALA A 53 -6.20 5.56 -11.35
N ASP A 54 -6.56 4.38 -10.83
CA ASP A 54 -7.87 4.09 -10.26
C ASP A 54 -7.82 3.50 -8.85
N ARG A 55 -6.62 3.41 -8.25
CA ARG A 55 -6.38 2.82 -6.92
C ARG A 55 -6.84 1.35 -6.80
N LYS A 56 -6.97 0.64 -7.92
CA LYS A 56 -7.28 -0.80 -7.90
C LYS A 56 -6.14 -1.54 -7.21
N ILE A 57 -6.46 -2.24 -6.12
CA ILE A 57 -5.50 -3.10 -5.41
C ILE A 57 -5.21 -4.32 -6.28
N ILE A 58 -3.92 -4.53 -6.56
CA ILE A 58 -3.41 -5.65 -7.33
C ILE A 58 -2.96 -6.77 -6.39
N GLY A 59 -2.34 -6.41 -5.27
CA GLY A 59 -1.90 -7.37 -4.27
C GLY A 59 -1.75 -6.75 -2.88
N ILE A 60 -1.94 -7.58 -1.86
CA ILE A 60 -1.70 -7.22 -0.46
C ILE A 60 -0.80 -8.29 0.15
N PHE A 61 0.26 -7.87 0.82
CA PHE A 61 1.11 -8.72 1.64
C PHE A 61 0.89 -8.34 3.10
N GLN A 62 0.10 -9.16 3.80
CA GLN A 62 -0.36 -8.85 5.15
C GLN A 62 0.66 -9.28 6.21
N ASN A 63 0.68 -8.55 7.31
CA ASN A 63 1.46 -8.86 8.51
C ASN A 63 2.92 -9.20 8.20
N ALA A 64 3.58 -8.33 7.44
CA ALA A 64 4.91 -8.55 6.92
C ALA A 64 5.95 -8.65 8.05
N THR A 65 6.42 -9.87 8.29
CA THR A 65 7.58 -10.17 9.15
C THR A 65 8.83 -10.48 8.32
N SER A 66 8.69 -10.57 7.01
CA SER A 66 9.74 -10.86 6.04
C SER A 66 9.63 -9.94 4.83
N GLN A 67 10.60 -10.04 3.92
CA GLN A 67 10.63 -9.27 2.68
C GLN A 67 9.34 -9.47 1.88
N PRO A 68 8.56 -8.39 1.61
CA PRO A 68 7.34 -8.50 0.83
C PRO A 68 7.65 -8.84 -0.63
N VAL A 69 6.91 -9.80 -1.16
CA VAL A 69 6.98 -10.24 -2.55
C VAL A 69 5.56 -10.33 -3.11
N PHE A 70 5.25 -9.51 -4.10
CA PHE A 70 3.99 -9.56 -4.84
C PHE A 70 4.13 -10.45 -6.06
N ARG A 71 3.09 -11.25 -6.32
CA ARG A 71 2.93 -12.02 -7.54
C ARG A 71 1.65 -11.56 -8.21
N PHE A 72 1.73 -11.20 -9.47
CA PHE A 72 0.59 -10.69 -10.23
C PHE A 72 0.72 -11.09 -11.70
N ASP A 73 -0.39 -11.08 -12.44
CA ASP A 73 -0.36 -11.16 -13.88
C ASP A 73 -0.35 -9.74 -14.46
N LEU A 74 0.34 -9.54 -15.58
CA LEU A 74 0.38 -8.25 -16.28
C LEU A 74 -1.03 -7.70 -16.55
N CYS A 75 -1.99 -8.58 -16.80
CA CYS A 75 -3.39 -8.23 -17.01
C CYS A 75 -4.13 -7.71 -15.77
N ASP A 76 -3.54 -7.82 -14.59
CA ASP A 76 -4.07 -7.18 -13.39
C ASP A 76 -3.75 -5.68 -13.38
N PHE A 77 -2.58 -5.31 -13.91
CA PHE A 77 -2.13 -3.92 -14.04
C PHE A 77 -2.81 -3.18 -15.18
N PHE A 78 -2.87 -3.76 -16.37
CA PHE A 78 -3.46 -3.07 -17.51
C PHE A 78 -4.97 -3.22 -17.51
N ASP A 79 -5.71 -2.12 -17.66
CA ASP A 79 -7.12 -2.23 -18.02
C ASP A 79 -7.21 -2.68 -19.49
N ASN A 80 -8.07 -3.67 -19.75
CA ASN A 80 -8.37 -4.11 -21.11
C ASN A 80 -8.79 -2.95 -22.00
N ASN A 81 -9.53 -1.98 -21.45
CA ASN A 81 -9.97 -0.83 -22.22
C ASN A 81 -8.81 0.07 -22.66
N GLU A 82 -7.77 0.21 -21.83
CA GLU A 82 -6.60 1.04 -22.15
C GLU A 82 -5.73 0.37 -23.22
N LEU A 83 -5.45 -0.94 -23.08
CA LEU A 83 -4.71 -1.70 -24.08
C LEU A 83 -5.42 -1.75 -25.44
N MET A 84 -6.75 -1.94 -25.42
CA MET A 84 -7.55 -2.02 -26.64
C MET A 84 -7.74 -0.65 -27.30
N ALA A 85 -7.71 0.44 -26.53
CA ALA A 85 -7.72 1.80 -27.08
C ALA A 85 -6.42 2.12 -27.83
N GLU A 86 -5.28 1.58 -27.39
CA GLU A 86 -3.99 1.82 -28.04
C GLU A 86 -3.76 1.00 -29.31
N TRP A 87 -4.32 -0.21 -29.40
CA TRP A 87 -4.05 -1.14 -30.51
C TRP A 87 -5.26 -1.52 -31.36
N GLY A 88 -6.47 -1.08 -31.00
CA GLY A 88 -7.71 -1.43 -31.70
C GLY A 88 -8.31 -2.76 -31.23
N SER A 89 -9.64 -2.81 -31.12
CA SER A 89 -10.33 -3.88 -30.37
C SER A 89 -10.35 -5.26 -31.04
N ASP A 90 -10.23 -5.33 -32.38
CA ASP A 90 -10.73 -6.51 -33.12
C ASP A 90 -9.66 -7.36 -33.79
N SER A 91 -8.37 -7.05 -33.61
CA SER A 91 -7.31 -7.91 -34.15
C SER A 91 -7.02 -9.07 -33.20
N PRO A 92 -7.09 -10.33 -33.67
CA PRO A 92 -6.62 -11.49 -32.90
C PRO A 92 -5.09 -11.51 -32.73
N VAL A 93 -4.38 -10.63 -33.44
CA VAL A 93 -2.91 -10.60 -33.53
C VAL A 93 -2.30 -9.51 -32.63
N HIS A 94 -3.14 -8.70 -31.96
CA HIS A 94 -2.64 -7.66 -31.06
C HIS A 94 -2.55 -8.18 -29.62
N PRO A 95 -1.52 -7.74 -28.86
CA PRO A 95 -1.41 -8.09 -27.46
C PRO A 95 -2.61 -7.53 -26.69
N GLY A 96 -2.95 -8.15 -25.56
CA GLY A 96 -4.12 -7.75 -24.78
C GLY A 96 -4.50 -8.82 -23.77
N CYS A 97 -5.50 -8.54 -22.94
CA CYS A 97 -5.96 -9.47 -21.92
C CYS A 97 -7.33 -10.06 -22.25
N GLY A 98 -7.65 -11.20 -21.63
CA GLY A 98 -8.95 -11.86 -21.74
C GLY A 98 -8.98 -13.10 -22.66
N THR A 99 -7.94 -13.32 -23.47
CA THR A 99 -7.76 -14.59 -24.19
C THR A 99 -6.31 -15.05 -24.12
N LYS A 100 -6.09 -16.37 -24.07
CA LYS A 100 -4.73 -16.97 -24.02
C LYS A 100 -3.86 -16.48 -25.19
N MET A 101 -4.42 -16.38 -26.39
CA MET A 101 -3.67 -15.98 -27.59
C MET A 101 -3.17 -14.54 -27.50
N LYS A 102 -4.04 -13.59 -27.10
CA LYS A 102 -3.66 -12.18 -26.92
C LYS A 102 -2.64 -12.00 -25.80
N GLU A 103 -2.80 -12.75 -24.72
CA GLU A 103 -1.90 -12.63 -23.57
C GLU A 103 -0.52 -13.20 -23.87
N ILE A 104 -0.41 -14.29 -24.64
CA ILE A 104 0.89 -14.86 -25.02
C ILE A 104 1.73 -13.83 -25.80
N PHE A 105 1.13 -12.90 -26.56
CA PHE A 105 1.90 -11.88 -27.27
C PHE A 105 2.70 -10.95 -26.35
N PHE A 106 2.27 -10.75 -25.11
CA PHE A 106 3.06 -9.97 -24.14
C PHE A 106 4.43 -10.59 -23.84
N TRP A 107 4.66 -11.87 -24.12
CA TRP A 107 5.99 -12.48 -23.99
C TRP A 107 7.01 -11.99 -25.00
N SER A 108 6.55 -11.45 -26.13
CA SER A 108 7.43 -10.86 -27.13
C SER A 108 7.84 -9.42 -26.81
N SER A 109 7.27 -8.84 -25.74
CA SER A 109 7.60 -7.49 -25.28
C SER A 109 8.77 -7.48 -24.33
N THR A 110 9.51 -6.39 -24.36
CA THR A 110 10.45 -6.00 -23.31
C THR A 110 9.74 -5.05 -22.36
N PHE A 111 10.09 -5.06 -21.08
CA PHE A 111 9.54 -4.10 -20.12
C PHE A 111 10.60 -3.15 -19.57
N TYR A 112 10.16 -1.95 -19.22
CA TYR A 112 10.95 -0.93 -18.54
C TYR A 112 10.14 -0.38 -17.37
N VAL A 113 10.82 -0.07 -16.27
CA VAL A 113 10.19 0.54 -15.08
C VAL A 113 10.96 1.79 -14.71
N CYS A 114 10.25 2.91 -14.55
CA CYS A 114 10.85 4.20 -14.23
C CYS A 114 10.19 4.81 -12.99
N PRO A 115 10.95 5.28 -12.01
CA PRO A 115 10.40 5.86 -10.79
C PRO A 115 9.77 7.24 -11.05
N ALA A 116 8.69 7.54 -10.34
CA ALA A 116 8.00 8.83 -10.46
C ALA A 116 8.79 10.01 -9.88
N ASP A 117 9.75 9.75 -8.99
CA ASP A 117 10.67 10.75 -8.42
C ASP A 117 12.03 10.78 -9.13
N GLY A 118 12.06 10.33 -10.39
CA GLY A 118 13.23 10.44 -11.25
C GLY A 118 13.62 11.88 -11.61
N PRO A 119 14.73 12.06 -12.33
CA PRO A 119 15.15 13.37 -12.82
C PRO A 119 14.11 14.01 -13.76
N ALA A 120 14.01 15.35 -13.77
CA ALA A 120 13.01 16.08 -14.57
C ALA A 120 12.96 15.70 -16.06
N HIS A 121 14.09 15.31 -16.67
CA HIS A 121 14.16 14.91 -18.07
C HIS A 121 13.42 13.59 -18.38
N CYS A 122 13.13 12.78 -17.36
CA CYS A 122 12.35 11.54 -17.45
C CYS A 122 10.83 11.78 -17.48
N HIS A 123 10.37 12.99 -17.13
CA HIS A 123 8.96 13.34 -16.99
C HIS A 123 8.45 14.28 -18.09
N LYS A 124 9.10 14.31 -19.26
CA LYS A 124 8.75 15.23 -20.35
C LYS A 124 7.34 15.00 -20.89
N CYS A 125 6.93 13.74 -21.01
CA CYS A 125 5.62 13.38 -21.53
C CYS A 125 4.90 12.48 -20.54
N LYS A 126 3.69 12.89 -20.13
CA LYS A 126 2.86 12.11 -19.20
C LYS A 126 2.55 10.70 -19.73
N ARG A 127 2.46 10.53 -21.06
CA ARG A 127 2.18 9.24 -21.72
C ARG A 127 3.37 8.29 -21.74
N ASP A 128 4.54 8.72 -21.30
CA ASP A 128 5.73 7.87 -21.28
C ASP A 128 5.93 7.21 -19.91
N TYR A 129 5.02 7.43 -18.94
CA TYR A 129 5.05 6.79 -17.62
C TYR A 129 6.42 6.95 -16.94
N HIS A 130 6.95 8.18 -16.94
CA HIS A 130 8.27 8.51 -16.38
C HIS A 130 9.48 7.91 -17.13
N CYS A 131 9.26 7.28 -18.29
CA CYS A 131 10.29 6.67 -19.13
C CYS A 131 10.56 7.48 -20.42
N SER A 132 10.45 8.81 -20.40
CA SER A 132 10.54 9.63 -21.63
C SER A 132 11.88 9.55 -22.37
N THR A 133 12.97 9.17 -21.70
CA THR A 133 14.29 9.09 -22.31
C THR A 133 15.00 7.80 -21.89
N PRO A 134 15.83 7.20 -22.78
CA PRO A 134 16.66 6.05 -22.40
C PRO A 134 17.55 6.37 -21.20
N GLY A 135 17.65 5.41 -20.27
CA GLY A 135 18.39 5.55 -19.01
C GLY A 135 17.56 6.06 -17.84
N CYS A 136 16.27 6.38 -18.04
CA CYS A 136 15.33 6.66 -16.96
C CYS A 136 14.84 5.38 -16.28
N GLU A 137 14.91 4.25 -16.97
CA GLU A 137 14.55 2.95 -16.42
C GLU A 137 15.51 2.53 -15.31
N THR A 138 14.93 2.08 -14.20
CA THR A 138 15.65 1.49 -13.08
C THR A 138 15.54 -0.02 -13.07
N GLU A 139 14.48 -0.60 -13.64
CA GLU A 139 14.33 -2.04 -13.88
C GLU A 139 13.99 -2.33 -15.35
N SER A 140 14.57 -3.40 -15.91
CA SER A 140 14.20 -3.93 -17.23
C SER A 140 14.51 -5.43 -17.38
N ASP A 141 13.87 -6.12 -18.34
CA ASP A 141 14.26 -7.49 -18.73
C ASP A 141 15.45 -7.55 -19.68
N GLN A 142 15.91 -6.42 -20.22
CA GLN A 142 17.08 -6.35 -21.09
C GLN A 142 18.39 -6.07 -20.34
N GLY A 143 18.32 -5.92 -19.01
CA GLY A 143 19.44 -5.63 -18.14
C GLY A 143 19.30 -4.29 -17.42
N GLY A 144 19.87 -4.22 -16.22
CA GLY A 144 19.73 -3.07 -15.32
C GLY A 144 18.71 -3.36 -14.22
N HIS A 145 19.24 -3.74 -13.06
CA HIS A 145 18.55 -3.70 -11.77
C HIS A 145 19.24 -2.61 -10.95
N LYS A 146 18.79 -1.38 -11.14
CA LYS A 146 19.39 -0.19 -10.51
C LYS A 146 18.45 0.42 -9.47
N ASP A 147 17.20 -0.05 -9.38
CA ASP A 147 16.27 0.47 -8.39
C ASP A 147 16.69 -0.02 -6.99
N PRO A 148 16.93 0.89 -6.03
CA PRO A 148 17.31 0.47 -4.69
C PRO A 148 16.11 -0.02 -3.86
N PHE A 149 14.88 0.18 -4.34
CA PHE A 149 13.65 -0.05 -3.57
C PHE A 149 12.86 -1.26 -4.04
N ILE A 150 12.89 -1.58 -5.33
CA ILE A 150 12.14 -2.70 -5.90
C ILE A 150 13.00 -3.54 -6.83
N SER A 151 12.61 -4.80 -7.01
CA SER A 151 13.06 -5.61 -8.14
C SER A 151 11.85 -6.24 -8.81
N ILE A 152 11.78 -6.16 -10.14
CA ILE A 152 10.67 -6.75 -10.91
C ILE A 152 11.23 -7.76 -11.89
N GLN A 153 10.63 -8.94 -11.91
CA GLN A 153 11.04 -10.04 -12.79
C GLN A 153 9.82 -10.68 -13.44
N ARG A 154 9.94 -10.93 -14.74
CA ARG A 154 8.98 -11.75 -15.47
C ARG A 154 9.18 -13.22 -15.07
N VAL A 155 8.09 -13.94 -14.81
CA VAL A 155 8.10 -15.36 -14.47
C VAL A 155 7.60 -16.16 -15.67
N TYR A 156 8.29 -17.25 -16.04
CA TYR A 156 7.84 -18.12 -17.12
C TYR A 156 6.45 -18.69 -16.82
N PRO A 157 5.50 -18.64 -17.78
CA PRO A 157 4.16 -19.13 -17.55
C PRO A 157 4.13 -20.66 -17.74
N SER A 158 3.10 -21.31 -17.21
CA SER A 158 2.81 -22.67 -17.64
C SER A 158 2.45 -22.70 -19.13
N ARG A 159 2.84 -23.75 -19.86
CA ARG A 159 2.42 -23.97 -21.27
C ARG A 159 0.89 -23.96 -21.42
N ASP A 160 0.20 -24.41 -20.38
CA ASP A 160 -1.26 -24.47 -20.29
C ASP A 160 -1.85 -23.32 -19.47
N CYS A 161 -1.22 -22.14 -19.52
CA CYS A 161 -1.75 -20.94 -18.88
C CYS A 161 -3.20 -20.67 -19.32
N LYS A 162 -4.00 -20.19 -18.37
CA LYS A 162 -5.37 -19.71 -18.60
C LYS A 162 -5.32 -18.20 -18.84
N PRO A 163 -6.37 -17.61 -19.45
CA PRO A 163 -6.49 -16.16 -19.49
C PRO A 163 -6.30 -15.56 -18.09
N ARG A 164 -5.54 -14.45 -18.02
CA ARG A 164 -5.04 -13.74 -16.84
C ARG A 164 -4.02 -14.49 -15.98
N THR A 165 -3.41 -15.55 -16.51
CA THR A 165 -2.27 -16.23 -15.85
C THR A 165 -1.12 -16.49 -16.81
N CYS A 166 -1.16 -15.89 -17.99
CA CYS A 166 -0.18 -16.12 -19.04
C CYS A 166 1.03 -15.19 -18.95
N ASN A 167 1.00 -14.12 -18.14
CA ASN A 167 2.11 -13.18 -17.98
C ASN A 167 2.40 -12.90 -16.50
N PRO A 168 2.84 -13.91 -15.74
CA PRO A 168 3.13 -13.71 -14.34
C PRO A 168 4.41 -12.89 -14.14
N PHE A 169 4.37 -12.01 -13.14
CA PHE A 169 5.49 -11.21 -12.67
C PHE A 169 5.66 -11.39 -11.17
N THR A 170 6.88 -11.18 -10.71
CA THR A 170 7.22 -11.05 -9.29
C THR A 170 7.79 -9.66 -9.06
N LEU A 171 7.27 -8.95 -8.05
CA LEU A 171 7.81 -7.70 -7.55
C LEU A 171 8.25 -7.89 -6.11
N THR A 172 9.53 -7.66 -5.85
CA THR A 172 10.14 -7.78 -4.52
C THR A 172 10.50 -6.39 -4.00
N ILE A 173 10.14 -6.09 -2.74
CA ILE A 173 10.51 -4.83 -2.10
C ILE A 173 11.89 -4.99 -1.45
N MET A 174 12.90 -4.30 -1.96
CA MET A 174 14.29 -4.45 -1.52
C MET A 174 14.55 -3.72 -0.19
N ALA A 175 14.16 -2.45 -0.09
CA ALA A 175 14.34 -1.61 1.10
C ALA A 175 13.14 -1.67 2.08
N TRP A 176 12.63 -2.88 2.35
CA TRP A 176 11.41 -3.09 3.15
C TRP A 176 11.61 -2.88 4.66
N ASN A 177 12.83 -3.11 5.15
CA ASN A 177 13.21 -3.00 6.56
C ASN A 177 13.59 -1.57 6.99
N GLU A 178 13.56 -0.60 6.07
CA GLU A 178 13.71 0.82 6.39
C GLU A 178 12.43 1.33 7.08
N LEU A 179 12.24 0.87 8.31
CA LEU A 179 11.04 1.01 9.14
C LEU A 179 10.74 2.49 9.49
N SER A 180 11.76 3.33 9.57
CA SER A 180 11.64 4.76 9.90
C SER A 180 11.24 5.65 8.73
N SER A 181 11.18 5.12 7.50
CA SER A 181 10.93 5.96 6.34
C SER A 181 9.42 6.25 6.21
N LYS A 182 9.01 7.47 6.59
CA LYS A 182 7.72 8.09 6.20
C LYS A 182 7.42 7.92 4.70
N TYR A 183 8.48 7.69 3.94
CA TYR A 183 8.55 7.30 2.55
C TYR A 183 7.55 6.23 2.13
N TRP A 184 7.54 5.05 2.77
CA TRP A 184 6.63 3.96 2.37
C TRP A 184 5.17 4.21 2.79
N LEU A 185 4.96 5.03 3.83
CA LEU A 185 3.61 5.40 4.28
C LEU A 185 2.91 6.33 3.30
N ALA A 186 3.65 7.25 2.67
CA ALA A 186 3.11 8.11 1.61
C ALA A 186 2.79 7.33 0.32
N GLY A 187 3.47 6.21 0.13
CA GLY A 187 3.43 5.41 -1.08
C GLY A 187 4.41 5.93 -2.13
N ARG A 188 4.86 5.03 -2.99
CA ARG A 188 5.79 5.34 -4.07
C ARG A 188 5.27 4.83 -5.39
N THR A 189 5.48 5.60 -6.44
CA THR A 189 4.94 5.34 -7.76
C THR A 189 6.05 5.07 -8.76
N TRP A 190 5.81 4.12 -9.65
CA TRP A 190 6.62 3.87 -10.82
C TRP A 190 5.72 3.75 -12.03
N GLY A 191 6.23 4.12 -13.19
CA GLY A 191 5.65 3.76 -14.46
C GLY A 191 6.23 2.44 -14.95
N PHE A 192 5.37 1.56 -15.46
CA PHE A 192 5.70 0.30 -16.07
C PHE A 192 5.32 0.37 -17.54
N VAL A 193 6.29 0.20 -18.45
CA VAL A 193 6.12 0.37 -19.89
C VAL A 193 6.47 -0.92 -20.62
N LEU A 194 5.64 -1.31 -21.58
CA LEU A 194 5.90 -2.42 -22.49
C LEU A 194 6.34 -1.89 -23.84
N LYS A 195 7.40 -2.48 -24.39
CA LYS A 195 7.91 -2.17 -25.73
C LYS A 195 7.89 -3.41 -26.59
N PHE A 196 7.25 -3.29 -27.75
CA PHE A 196 7.20 -4.35 -28.74
C PHE A 196 8.00 -3.92 -29.96
N LYS A 197 8.85 -4.80 -30.49
CA LYS A 197 9.75 -4.46 -31.61
C LYS A 197 9.02 -3.96 -32.85
N ASN A 198 7.79 -4.44 -33.08
CA ASN A 198 7.03 -4.18 -34.31
C ASN A 198 5.89 -3.16 -34.12
N TYR A 199 5.78 -2.53 -32.96
CA TYR A 199 4.72 -1.56 -32.67
C TYR A 199 5.35 -0.21 -32.29
N GLY A 200 4.84 0.87 -32.87
CA GLY A 200 5.34 2.23 -32.62
C GLY A 200 4.90 2.82 -31.27
N ASN A 201 3.84 2.27 -30.69
CA ASN A 201 3.32 2.69 -29.38
C ASN A 201 3.75 1.70 -28.28
N SER A 202 4.10 2.25 -27.13
CA SER A 202 4.47 1.52 -25.92
C SER A 202 3.43 1.76 -24.84
N PRO A 203 2.48 0.83 -24.60
CA PRO A 203 1.54 0.99 -23.51
C PRO A 203 2.28 0.97 -22.19
N GLY A 204 1.74 1.70 -21.23
CA GLY A 204 2.23 1.64 -19.87
C GLY A 204 1.16 1.90 -18.85
N VAL A 205 1.56 1.80 -17.59
CA VAL A 205 0.69 1.99 -16.43
C VAL A 205 1.53 2.44 -15.26
N GLU A 206 0.99 3.33 -14.44
CA GLU A 206 1.60 3.66 -13.16
C GLU A 206 1.09 2.71 -12.08
N PHE A 207 1.99 2.19 -11.25
CA PHE A 207 1.65 1.45 -10.04
C PHE A 207 2.25 2.11 -8.81
N THR A 208 1.58 1.95 -7.67
CA THR A 208 1.98 2.49 -6.38
C THR A 208 2.13 1.38 -5.36
N ILE A 209 3.25 1.40 -4.64
CA ILE A 209 3.51 0.54 -3.48
C ILE A 209 3.40 1.39 -2.22
N GLN A 210 2.62 0.93 -1.24
CA GLN A 210 2.42 1.63 0.01
C GLN A 210 2.46 0.66 1.19
N ARG A 211 3.04 1.10 2.31
CA ARG A 211 2.99 0.40 3.60
C ARG A 211 1.85 0.97 4.44
N ARG A 212 1.04 0.11 5.05
CA ARG A 212 -0.10 0.47 5.89
C ARG A 212 0.01 -0.23 7.24
N VAL A 213 -0.44 0.45 8.31
CA VAL A 213 -0.55 -0.19 9.63
C VAL A 213 -1.58 -1.31 9.51
N SER A 214 -1.24 -2.53 9.92
CA SER A 214 -2.15 -3.66 9.87
C SER A 214 -3.40 -3.38 10.71
N SER A 215 -4.56 -3.56 10.10
CA SER A 215 -5.85 -3.28 10.74
C SER A 215 -6.13 -4.19 11.94
N HIS A 216 -5.46 -5.34 12.04
CA HIS A 216 -5.58 -6.26 13.16
C HIS A 216 -5.08 -5.66 14.49
N LEU A 217 -4.10 -4.77 14.46
CA LEU A 217 -3.65 -4.04 15.66
C LEU A 217 -4.53 -2.82 15.95
N ALA A 218 -5.11 -2.20 14.91
CA ALA A 218 -6.07 -1.11 15.07
C ALA A 218 -7.39 -1.57 15.73
N GLN A 219 -7.67 -2.87 15.73
CA GLN A 219 -8.82 -3.52 16.38
C GLN A 219 -8.57 -3.96 17.82
N LEU A 220 -7.45 -3.62 18.46
CA LEU A 220 -7.30 -3.79 19.92
C LEU A 220 -8.27 -2.85 20.66
N VAL A 221 -9.52 -3.29 20.78
CA VAL A 221 -10.57 -2.70 21.61
C VAL A 221 -10.41 -3.27 23.02
N GLY A 222 -9.89 -2.46 23.95
CA GLY A 222 -9.69 -2.86 25.34
C GLY A 222 -8.91 -1.81 26.15
N PRO A 223 -8.75 -2.00 27.48
CA PRO A 223 -8.12 -1.03 28.38
C PRO A 223 -6.70 -0.61 27.99
N ILE A 224 -6.00 -1.38 27.16
CA ILE A 224 -4.68 -1.03 26.61
C ILE A 224 -4.76 0.25 25.74
N ARG A 225 -5.87 0.49 25.04
CA ARG A 225 -6.07 1.72 24.25
C ARG A 225 -6.10 2.98 25.12
N TYR A 226 -6.64 2.86 26.34
CA TYR A 226 -6.66 3.95 27.32
C TYR A 226 -5.24 4.29 27.80
N TRP A 227 -4.43 3.27 28.09
CA TRP A 227 -3.04 3.43 28.52
C TRP A 227 -2.15 4.05 27.42
N LEU A 228 -2.29 3.62 26.17
CA LEU A 228 -1.54 4.21 25.04
C LEU A 228 -1.87 5.68 24.81
N HIS A 229 -3.14 6.07 25.01
CA HIS A 229 -3.56 7.47 24.91
C HIS A 229 -3.03 8.33 26.07
N GLN A 230 -2.87 7.76 27.27
CA GLN A 230 -2.23 8.44 28.40
C GLN A 230 -0.72 8.63 28.23
N LEU A 231 -0.06 7.71 27.52
CA LEU A 231 1.37 7.81 27.20
C LEU A 231 1.68 8.78 26.04
N GLY A 232 0.69 9.52 25.54
CA GLY A 232 0.88 10.51 24.47
C GLY A 232 1.11 9.90 23.09
N VAL A 233 0.91 8.60 22.92
CA VAL A 233 0.98 7.94 21.61
C VAL A 233 -0.27 8.33 20.83
N ARG A 234 -0.14 9.38 20.00
CA ARG A 234 -1.20 9.81 19.08
C ARG A 234 -1.38 8.75 18.00
N MET A 235 -2.30 7.81 18.24
CA MET A 235 -2.89 7.04 17.15
C MET A 235 -3.75 8.00 16.32
N SER A 236 -3.31 8.32 15.10
CA SER A 236 -4.11 9.14 14.20
C SER A 236 -5.48 8.46 14.00
N PRO A 237 -6.60 9.19 14.12
CA PRO A 237 -7.89 8.63 13.77
C PRO A 237 -7.82 8.27 12.28
N PHE A 238 -7.84 6.99 11.97
CA PHE A 238 -8.15 6.55 10.61
C PHE A 238 -9.54 7.07 10.30
N SER A 239 -9.61 8.13 9.49
CA SER A 239 -10.79 8.42 8.71
C SER A 239 -10.98 7.24 7.77
N VAL A 240 -11.77 6.27 8.19
CA VAL A 240 -12.31 5.26 7.29
C VAL A 240 -13.10 6.05 6.26
N LEU A 241 -12.50 6.31 5.09
CA LEU A 241 -13.25 6.82 3.95
C LEU A 241 -14.33 5.76 3.69
N PRO A 242 -15.62 6.10 3.75
CA PRO A 242 -16.65 5.14 3.40
C PRO A 242 -16.35 4.68 1.97
N SER A 243 -16.23 3.37 1.78
CA SER A 243 -16.21 2.72 0.48
C SER A 243 -17.44 3.20 -0.28
N GLN A 244 -17.27 4.18 -1.17
CA GLN A 244 -18.33 4.61 -2.08
C GLN A 244 -18.43 3.55 -3.18
N THR A 245 -19.05 2.44 -2.84
CA THR A 245 -19.61 1.50 -3.80
C THR A 245 -20.93 2.08 -4.30
N THR A 246 -20.86 3.18 -5.05
CA THR A 246 -21.98 3.58 -5.90
C THR A 246 -21.97 2.68 -7.13
N PRO A 247 -23.01 1.85 -7.36
CA PRO A 247 -23.11 1.09 -8.59
C PRO A 247 -23.21 2.06 -9.78
N PRO A 248 -22.61 1.73 -10.93
CA PRO A 248 -22.69 2.58 -12.11
C PRO A 248 -24.16 2.77 -12.51
N LYS A 249 -24.59 4.02 -12.63
CA LYS A 249 -25.84 4.38 -13.30
C LYS A 249 -25.76 3.86 -14.73
N VAL A 250 -26.58 2.87 -15.05
CA VAL A 250 -26.85 2.42 -16.42
C VAL A 250 -27.46 3.61 -17.18
N VAL A 251 -26.62 4.31 -17.95
CA VAL A 251 -27.10 5.30 -18.91
C VAL A 251 -27.65 4.54 -20.10
N ASN A 252 -28.97 4.41 -20.15
CA ASN A 252 -29.68 3.89 -21.32
C ASN A 252 -29.46 4.85 -22.49
N ARG A 253 -28.53 4.53 -23.40
CA ARG A 253 -28.39 5.24 -24.67
C ARG A 253 -29.55 4.84 -25.58
N SER A 254 -30.52 5.75 -25.68
CA SER A 254 -31.58 5.68 -26.68
C SER A 254 -31.00 5.59 -28.09
N THR A 255 -31.56 4.66 -28.85
CA THR A 255 -31.40 4.44 -30.28
C THR A 255 -31.65 5.71 -31.08
N VAL A 256 -30.61 6.20 -31.76
CA VAL A 256 -30.79 7.17 -32.86
C VAL A 256 -31.17 6.39 -34.11
N LYS A 257 -32.46 6.43 -34.47
CA LYS A 257 -32.92 6.05 -35.81
C LYS A 257 -32.54 7.17 -36.78
N ILE A 258 -31.56 6.91 -37.65
CA ILE A 258 -31.37 7.73 -38.85
C ILE A 258 -32.39 7.26 -39.88
N LYS A 259 -33.45 8.06 -40.07
CA LYS A 259 -34.27 8.04 -41.27
C LYS A 259 -33.47 8.74 -42.37
N GLY A 260 -33.32 8.06 -43.51
CA GLY A 260 -32.55 8.55 -44.65
C GLY A 260 -33.14 9.79 -45.32
N LEU A 261 -32.33 10.37 -46.20
CA LEU A 261 -32.74 11.26 -47.27
C LEU A 261 -31.66 11.20 -48.37
N LEU A 262 -32.10 10.68 -49.53
CA LEU A 262 -31.55 10.78 -50.89
C LEU A 262 -30.21 10.11 -51.19
#